data_AF-A0A946J4K6-F1
#
_entry.id   AF-A0A946J4K6-F1
#
_cell.length_a   1.000
_cell.length_b   1.000
_cell.length_c   1.000
_cell.angle_alpha   90.00
_cell.angle_beta   90.00
_cell.angle_gamma   90.00
#
_symmetry.space_group_name_H-M   'P 1'
#
loop_
_entity.id
_entity.type
_entity.pdbx_description
1 polymer ?
#
loop_
_entity_poly.entity_id
_entity_poly.type
_entity_poly.pdbx_seq_one_letter_code
_entity_poly.pdbx_strand_id
1 'polypeptide(L)' 'MINIESDINSNKEIFIELTDKCNLSCSYCNKHYGNNFIDLELFEKLIKQITTNYIKQVDFLCLW' A
#
# COMPACT_ATOMS: atom_id res chain seq x y z
N MET A 1 0.58 -1.19 11.92
CA MET A 1 -0.60 -0.31 11.78
C MET A 1 -0.59 0.16 10.34
N ILE A 2 -1.58 -0.22 9.53
CA ILE A 2 -1.60 0.10 8.10
C ILE A 2 -2.19 1.51 7.97
N ASN A 3 -1.41 2.45 7.44
CA ASN A 3 -1.85 3.82 7.19
C ASN A 3 -2.48 3.90 5.81
N ILE A 4 -3.73 4.34 5.74
CA ILE A 4 -4.41 4.67 4.50
C ILE A 4 -4.48 6.19 4.45
N GLU A 5 -3.62 6.80 3.64
CA GLU A 5 -3.68 8.23 3.33
C GLU A 5 -4.58 8.41 2.10
N SER A 6 -5.59 9.27 2.22
CA SER A 6 -6.49 9.61 1.12
C SER A 6 -6.57 11.13 1.02
N ASP A 7 -5.94 11.69 -0.01
CA ASP A 7 -6.04 13.12 -0.29
C ASP A 7 -7.33 13.39 -1.09
N ILE A 8 -8.28 14.10 -0.48
CA ILE A 8 -9.59 14.41 -1.04
C ILE A 8 -9.46 15.68 -1.88
N ASN A 9 -8.69 15.63 -2.98
CA ASN A 9 -8.78 16.62 -4.06
C ASN A 9 -8.29 16.02 -5.39
N SER A 10 -9.25 15.62 -6.23
CA SER A 10 -9.17 15.46 -7.69
C SER A 10 -8.43 14.29 -8.36
N ASN A 11 -7.71 13.39 -7.66
CA ASN A 11 -7.32 12.08 -8.21
C ASN A 11 -7.17 11.10 -7.04
N LYS A 12 -8.11 10.17 -6.86
CA LYS A 12 -8.06 9.21 -5.75
C LYS A 12 -7.00 8.15 -6.05
N GLU A 13 -5.78 8.42 -5.64
CA GLU A 13 -4.70 7.44 -5.60
C GLU A 13 -4.79 6.69 -4.25
N ILE A 14 -4.63 5.37 -4.31
CA ILE A 14 -4.55 4.53 -3.11
C ILE A 14 -3.23 3.78 -3.16
N PHE A 15 -2.44 3.99 -2.10
CA PHE A 15 -1.21 3.26 -1.87
C PHE A 15 -1.49 2.08 -0.95
N ILE A 16 -1.16 0.88 -1.43
CA ILE A 16 -1.28 -0.36 -0.64
C ILE A 16 0.10 -0.95 -0.44
N GLU A 17 0.54 -0.99 0.81
CA GLU A 17 1.76 -1.69 1.21
C GLU A 17 1.46 -3.18 1.38
N LEU A 18 2.01 -4.00 0.48
CA LEU A 18 1.82 -5.46 0.50
C LEU A 18 2.72 -6.16 1.53
N THR A 19 3.86 -5.54 1.83
CA THR A 19 4.84 -6.05 2.77
C THR A 19 5.68 -4.92 3.32
N ASP A 20 6.08 -5.04 4.59
CA ASP A 20 7.09 -4.18 5.21
C ASP A 20 8.52 -4.73 5.03
N LYS A 21 8.69 -5.80 4.25
CA LYS A 21 9.98 -6.41 3.93
C LYS A 21 10.64 -5.69 2.77
N CYS A 22 11.89 -5.28 2.96
CA CYS A 22 12.77 -4.85 1.89
C CYS A 22 14.14 -5.53 2.06
N ASN A 23 14.76 -5.91 0.93
CA ASN A 23 16.09 -6.53 0.93
C ASN A 23 17.21 -5.49 0.73
N LEU A 24 16.87 -4.21 0.59
CA LEU A 24 17.82 -3.12 0.44
C LEU A 24 18.14 -2.52 1.81
N SER A 25 19.39 -2.08 1.98
CA SER A 25 19.83 -1.34 3.17
C SER A 25 20.18 0.08 2.74
N CYS A 26 19.15 0.91 2.62
CA CYS A 26 19.28 2.29 2.15
C CYS A 26 19.58 3.22 3.33
N SER A 27 20.66 4.00 3.26
CA SER A 27 21.04 4.96 4.31
C SER A 27 20.08 6.15 4.46
N TYR A 28 19.22 6.36 3.45
CA TYR A 28 18.23 7.43 3.39
C TYR A 28 16.80 6.95 3.67
N CYS A 29 16.58 5.65 3.84
CA CYS A 29 15.23 5.11 4.04
C CYS A 29 14.89 5.10 5.54
N ASN A 30 13.84 5.83 5.92
CA ASN A 30 13.34 5.89 7.29
C ASN A 30 12.39 4.73 7.65
N LYS A 31 12.31 3.68 6.83
CA LYS A 31 11.40 2.56 7.07
C LYS A 31 11.94 1.59 8.11
N HIS A 32 11.05 1.17 9.00
CA HIS A 32 11.27 -0.01 9.83
C HIS A 32 10.90 -1.24 9.01
N TYR A 33 11.90 -2.05 8.66
CA TYR A 33 11.68 -3.27 7.89
C TYR A 33 11.24 -4.42 8.78
N GLY A 34 10.20 -5.13 8.34
CA GLY A 34 9.71 -6.35 8.96
C GLY A 34 9.79 -7.56 8.02
N ASN A 35 9.08 -8.62 8.40
CA ASN A 35 8.83 -9.80 7.54
C ASN A 35 7.32 -10.05 7.43
N ASN A 36 6.52 -9.00 7.57
CA ASN A 36 5.08 -9.09 7.52
C ASN A 36 4.60 -8.97 6.08
N PHE A 37 3.54 -9.71 5.77
CA PHE A 37 2.83 -9.65 4.50
C PHE A 37 1.37 -9.31 4.80
N ILE A 38 0.73 -8.60 3.87
CA ILE A 38 -0.71 -8.41 3.94
C ILE A 38 -1.40 -9.77 3.87
N ASP A 39 -2.44 -9.93 4.69
CA ASP A 39 -3.31 -11.10 4.61
C ASP A 39 -4.09 -11.13 3.29
N LEU A 40 -4.24 -12.31 2.70
CA LEU A 40 -4.88 -12.48 1.39
C LEU A 40 -6.38 -12.10 1.44
N GLU A 41 -7.09 -12.46 2.51
CA GLU A 41 -8.51 -12.13 2.66
C GLU A 41 -8.71 -10.62 2.79
N LEU A 42 -7.83 -9.95 3.54
CA LEU A 42 -7.81 -8.49 3.64
C LEU A 42 -7.53 -7.83 2.29
N PHE A 43 -6.55 -8.35 1.54
CA PHE A 43 -6.21 -7.85 0.21
C PHE A 43 -7.41 -7.96 -0.75
N GLU A 44 -8.09 -9.10 -0.79
CA GLU A 44 -9.27 -9.29 -1.64
C GLU A 44 -10.40 -8.31 -1.29
N LYS A 45 -10.63 -8.06 0.00
CA LYS A 45 -11.63 -7.08 0.46
C LYS A 45 -11.29 -5.67 -0.01
N LEU A 46 -10.04 -5.26 0.07
CA LEU A 46 -9.58 -3.94 -0.39
C LEU A 46 -9.76 -3.77 -1.89
N ILE A 47 -9.31 -4.73 -2.70
CA ILE A 47 -9.46 -4.68 -4.15
C ILE A 47 -10.93 -4.60 -4.58
N LYS A 48 -11.83 -5.35 -3.93
CA LYS A 48 -13.27 -5.26 -4.18
C LYS A 48 -13.83 -3.85 -3.89
N GLN A 49 -13.45 -3.25 -2.77
CA GLN A 49 -13.87 -1.88 -2.42
C GLN A 49 -13.32 -0.86 -3.41
N ILE A 50 -12.07 -1.02 -3.84
CA ILE A 50 -11.41 -0.12 -4.78
C ILE A 50 -12.10 -0.15 -6.14
N THR A 51 -12.37 -1.36 -6.64
CA THR A 51 -13.05 -1.57 -7.93
C THR A 51 -14.45 -0.96 -7.94
N THR A 52 -15.15 -1.01 -6.80
CA THR A 52 -16.50 -0.45 -6.66
C THR A 52 -16.52 1.08 -6.66
N ASN A 53 -15.42 1.74 -6.29
CA ASN A 53 -15.32 3.18 -6.10
C ASN A 53 -14.76 3.97 -7.30
N TYR A 54 -14.65 3.36 -8.49
CA TYR A 54 -14.10 3.99 -9.71
C TYR A 54 -12.71 4.60 -9.51
N ILE A 55 -11.84 3.89 -8.79
CA ILE A 55 -10.44 4.30 -8.63
C ILE A 55 -9.71 4.05 -9.94
N LYS A 56 -9.06 5.10 -10.45
CA LYS A 56 -8.41 5.10 -11.77
C LYS A 56 -7.04 4.41 -11.76
N GLN A 57 -6.37 4.37 -10.62
CA GLN A 57 -5.00 3.88 -10.48
C GLN A 57 -4.78 3.28 -9.10
N VAL A 58 -4.16 2.10 -9.07
CA VAL A 58 -3.77 1.39 -7.84
C VAL A 58 -2.29 1.11 -7.96
N ASP A 59 -1.49 1.75 -7.12
CA ASP A 59 -0.04 1.55 -7.11
C ASP A 59 0.33 0.63 -5.95
N PHE A 60 0.91 -0.52 -6.29
CA PHE A 60 1.49 -1.44 -5.32
C PHE A 60 2.91 -0.99 -5.03
N LEU A 61 3.12 -0.42 -3.84
CA LEU A 61 4.42 0.08 -3.44
C LEU A 61 5.26 -1.04 -2.83
N CYS A 62 6.33 -1.41 -3.53
CA CYS A 62 7.58 -1.86 -2.89
C CYS A 62 8.46 -0.62 -2.78
N LEU A 63 8.54 0.00 -1.59
CA LEU A 63 9.39 1.18 -1.39
C LEU A 63 10.86 0.75 -1.33
N TRP A 64 11.66 1.29 -2.25
CA TRP A 64 13.11 1.06 -2.40
C TRP A 64 13.91 1.86 -1.37
#